data_AF-A0A1A8WS18-F1
#
_entry.id   AF-A0A1A8WS18-F1
#
_cell.length_a   1.000
_cell.length_b   1.000
_cell.length_c   1.000
_cell.angle_alpha   90.00
_cell.angle_beta   90.00
_cell.angle_gamma   90.00
#
_symmetry.space_group_name_H-M   'P 1'
#
loop_
_entity.id
_entity.type
_entity.pdbx_description
1 polymer ?
#
loop_
_entity_poly.entity_id
_entity_poly.type
_entity_poly.pdbx_seq_one_letter_code
_entity_poly.pdbx_strand_id
1 'polypeptide(L)'
;MECKEETSEESYKFCINSPYYEMLVQHVKNNNNKVLQIKNCGNLSTEWIYSPSESTENICKEFKFLYESLSKYRGDKTRENEAFTEDDCNFLNYWLNDRLRNNDKDFSICVKEFYGEMNRQDRTFFSNPKNLENYMHVIDTEILENMKLLYELYHNAVKVINIIKDPTYKYEEHKSCNDYIEECDEKYKEAMDRCL
;
A
#
# COMPACT_ATOMS: atom_id res chain seq x y z
N MET A 1 -15.20 -7.60 17.58
CA MET A 1 -15.68 -7.78 16.20
C MET A 1 -14.65 -8.62 15.47
N GLU A 2 -14.96 -9.88 15.16
CA GLU A 2 -14.06 -10.70 14.35
C GLU A 2 -14.15 -10.23 12.91
N CYS A 3 -12.99 -9.88 12.31
CA CYS A 3 -12.95 -9.58 10.89
C CYS A 3 -13.24 -10.84 10.11
N LYS A 4 -14.24 -10.80 9.24
CA LYS A 4 -14.53 -11.93 8.36
C LYS A 4 -13.52 -11.92 7.22
N GLU A 5 -12.76 -13.00 7.13
CA GLU A 5 -11.97 -13.30 5.94
C GLU A 5 -12.94 -13.57 4.78
N GLU A 6 -12.88 -12.74 3.74
CA GLU A 6 -13.53 -13.06 2.47
C GLU A 6 -12.54 -13.93 1.68
N THR A 7 -13.00 -15.06 1.16
CA THR A 7 -12.18 -15.97 0.35
C THR A 7 -11.99 -15.43 -1.08
N SER A 8 -11.49 -14.19 -1.20
CA SER A 8 -11.00 -13.68 -2.48
C SER A 8 -9.66 -14.34 -2.80
N GLU A 9 -9.47 -14.67 -4.08
CA GLU A 9 -8.15 -15.10 -4.56
C GLU A 9 -7.20 -13.92 -4.47
N GLU A 10 -6.21 -14.04 -3.59
CA GLU A 10 -5.24 -12.99 -3.32
C GLU A 10 -4.31 -12.79 -4.51
N SER A 11 -4.30 -11.58 -5.07
CA SER A 11 -3.57 -11.29 -6.30
C SER A 11 -2.22 -10.65 -5.98
N TYR A 12 -1.15 -11.42 -6.22
CA TYR A 12 0.24 -10.96 -6.14
C TYR A 12 0.68 -10.10 -7.34
N LYS A 13 -0.18 -9.96 -8.36
CA LYS A 13 0.19 -9.38 -9.65
C LYS A 13 0.64 -7.93 -9.54
N PHE A 14 0.07 -7.16 -8.61
CA PHE A 14 0.45 -5.77 -8.39
C PHE A 14 1.91 -5.60 -7.94
N CYS A 15 2.51 -6.62 -7.30
CA CYS A 15 3.90 -6.57 -6.82
C CYS A 15 4.90 -6.34 -7.97
N ILE A 16 4.58 -6.76 -9.20
CA ILE A 16 5.43 -6.50 -10.38
C ILE A 16 5.62 -4.99 -10.60
N ASN A 17 4.60 -4.19 -10.27
CA ASN A 17 4.60 -2.74 -10.37
C ASN A 17 5.00 -2.05 -9.06
N SER A 18 5.58 -2.77 -8.08
CA SER A 18 5.99 -2.21 -6.80
C SER A 18 6.89 -0.96 -6.91
N PRO A 19 7.80 -0.79 -7.89
CA PRO A 19 8.58 0.45 -8.00
C PRO A 19 7.70 1.68 -8.25
N TYR A 20 6.62 1.53 -9.02
CA TYR A 20 5.66 2.61 -9.29
C TYR A 20 4.87 2.96 -8.02
N TYR A 21 4.35 1.94 -7.34
CA TYR A 21 3.60 2.15 -6.11
C TYR A 21 4.48 2.71 -4.99
N GLU A 22 5.73 2.27 -4.88
CA GLU A 22 6.66 2.77 -3.88
C GLU A 22 7.01 4.23 -4.12
N MET A 23 7.17 4.65 -5.37
CA MET A 23 7.32 6.08 -5.70
C MET A 23 6.14 6.90 -5.17
N LEU A 24 4.91 6.39 -5.23
CA LEU A 24 3.72 7.06 -4.70
C LEU A 24 3.69 7.05 -3.16
N VAL A 25 4.07 5.94 -2.53
CA VAL A 25 4.22 5.86 -1.06
C VAL A 25 5.27 6.87 -0.56
N GLN A 26 6.41 6.98 -1.25
CA GLN A 26 7.42 8.00 -0.94
C GLN A 26 6.92 9.42 -1.23
N HIS A 27 6.10 9.60 -2.26
CA HIS A 27 5.45 10.89 -2.52
C HIS A 27 4.56 11.32 -1.34
N VAL A 28 3.78 10.40 -0.76
CA VAL A 28 2.95 10.66 0.42
C VAL A 28 3.83 11.10 1.60
N LYS A 29 4.87 10.32 1.93
CA LYS A 29 5.82 10.61 3.02
C LYS A 29 6.48 11.99 2.86
N ASN A 30 6.95 12.30 1.65
CA ASN A 30 7.63 13.56 1.35
C ASN A 30 6.68 14.78 1.31
N ASN A 31 5.37 14.56 1.26
CA ASN A 31 4.36 15.62 1.23
C ASN A 31 3.50 15.63 2.50
N ASN A 32 4.07 15.27 3.65
CA ASN A 32 3.35 15.21 4.93
C ASN A 32 2.55 16.51 5.25
N ASN A 33 3.11 17.68 4.92
CA ASN A 33 2.39 18.96 5.10
C ASN A 33 1.07 19.02 4.33
N LYS A 34 0.97 18.39 3.16
CA LYS A 34 -0.28 18.29 2.37
C LYS A 34 -1.18 17.19 2.92
N VAL A 35 -0.62 16.06 3.32
CA VAL A 35 -1.35 14.97 3.98
C VAL A 35 -2.10 15.50 5.20
N LEU A 36 -1.46 16.32 6.04
CA LEU A 36 -2.08 16.91 7.22
C LEU A 36 -3.29 17.82 6.91
N GLN A 37 -3.38 18.38 5.69
CA GLN A 37 -4.50 19.21 5.25
C GLN A 37 -5.69 18.40 4.73
N ILE A 38 -5.55 17.09 4.55
CA ILE A 38 -6.65 16.21 4.16
C ILE A 38 -7.73 16.23 5.24
N LYS A 39 -8.96 16.48 4.82
CA LYS A 39 -10.15 16.60 5.68
C LYS A 39 -10.95 15.30 5.72
N ASN A 40 -11.97 15.28 6.57
CA ASN A 40 -12.94 14.18 6.70
C ASN A 40 -12.30 12.85 7.15
N CYS A 41 -11.34 12.94 8.09
CA CYS A 41 -10.71 11.79 8.75
C CYS A 41 -10.85 11.81 10.28
N GLY A 42 -11.41 12.87 10.87
CA GLY A 42 -11.42 13.08 12.34
C GLY A 42 -12.52 12.35 13.11
N ASN A 43 -13.53 11.79 12.45
CA ASN A 43 -14.69 11.16 13.09
C ASN A 43 -14.81 9.66 12.79
N LEU A 44 -13.69 8.99 12.47
CA LEU A 44 -13.69 7.54 12.27
C LEU A 44 -14.10 6.83 13.57
N SER A 45 -14.83 5.72 13.45
CA SER A 45 -15.41 5.02 14.60
C SER A 45 -14.37 4.72 15.69
N THR A 46 -14.76 4.89 16.95
CA THR A 46 -13.92 4.60 18.12
C THR A 46 -14.15 3.20 18.69
N GLU A 47 -15.05 2.40 18.09
CA GLU A 47 -15.43 1.06 18.59
C GLU A 47 -14.51 -0.06 18.07
N TRP A 48 -13.26 0.27 17.75
CA TRP A 48 -12.27 -0.73 17.35
C TRP A 48 -11.63 -1.38 18.58
N ILE A 49 -11.42 -2.70 18.51
CA ILE A 49 -10.97 -3.52 19.65
C ILE A 49 -9.60 -3.03 20.15
N TYR A 50 -8.77 -2.57 19.23
CA TYR A 50 -7.44 -2.03 19.50
C TYR A 50 -7.18 -0.81 18.60
N SER A 51 -6.39 0.15 19.10
CA SER A 51 -5.88 1.22 18.25
C SER A 51 -4.67 0.71 17.45
N PRO A 52 -4.56 1.02 16.15
CA PRO A 52 -3.33 0.78 15.41
C PRO A 52 -2.16 1.53 16.06
N SER A 53 -0.94 1.10 15.72
CA SER A 53 0.29 1.76 16.19
C SER A 53 0.36 3.23 15.76
N GLU A 54 -0.28 3.55 14.64
CA GLU A 54 -0.48 4.89 14.11
C GLU A 54 -1.91 5.39 14.35
N SER A 55 -2.10 6.71 14.46
CA SER A 55 -3.43 7.30 14.51
C SER A 55 -4.25 6.94 13.26
N THR A 56 -5.46 6.46 13.48
CA THR A 56 -6.43 6.13 12.43
C THR A 56 -6.78 7.33 11.56
N GLU A 57 -6.75 8.53 12.14
CA GLU A 57 -6.85 9.78 11.40
C GLU A 57 -5.69 9.95 10.42
N ASN A 58 -4.46 9.65 10.84
CA ASN A 58 -3.28 9.76 9.96
C ASN A 58 -3.32 8.73 8.84
N ILE A 59 -3.64 7.47 9.15
CA ILE A 59 -3.82 6.40 8.15
C ILE A 59 -4.86 6.83 7.10
N CYS A 60 -6.00 7.38 7.53
CA CYS A 60 -7.01 7.90 6.60
C CYS A 60 -6.48 9.03 5.72
N LYS A 61 -5.76 10.00 6.29
CA LYS A 61 -5.20 11.13 5.54
C LYS A 61 -4.18 10.66 4.50
N GLU A 62 -3.29 9.75 4.89
CA GLU A 62 -2.30 9.15 4.00
C GLU A 62 -2.95 8.33 2.89
N PHE A 63 -3.93 7.48 3.23
CA PHE A 63 -4.66 6.67 2.27
C PHE A 63 -5.37 7.54 1.23
N LYS A 64 -6.06 8.60 1.67
CA LYS A 64 -6.72 9.56 0.77
C LYS A 64 -5.72 10.26 -0.15
N PHE A 65 -4.59 10.70 0.39
CA PHE A 65 -3.55 11.34 -0.42
C PHE A 65 -2.91 10.35 -1.42
N LEU A 66 -2.72 9.09 -1.03
CA LEU A 66 -2.24 8.01 -1.90
C LEU A 66 -3.24 7.73 -3.03
N TYR A 67 -4.53 7.64 -2.71
CA TYR A 67 -5.63 7.47 -3.67
C TYR A 67 -5.68 8.61 -4.71
N GLU A 68 -5.56 9.86 -4.28
CA GLU A 68 -5.45 11.02 -5.18
C GLU A 68 -4.19 10.95 -6.04
N SER A 69 -3.05 10.60 -5.44
CA SER A 69 -1.78 10.48 -6.14
C SER A 69 -1.84 9.41 -7.24
N LEU A 70 -2.45 8.26 -6.95
CA LEU A 70 -2.73 7.23 -7.95
C LEU A 70 -3.57 7.77 -9.09
N SER A 71 -4.61 8.57 -8.81
CA SER A 71 -5.46 9.14 -9.86
C SER A 71 -4.69 10.12 -10.76
N LYS A 72 -3.80 10.91 -10.16
CA LYS A 72 -3.06 11.99 -10.83
C LYS A 72 -1.85 11.52 -11.64
N TYR A 73 -1.12 10.53 -11.14
CA TYR A 73 0.16 10.10 -11.71
C TYR A 73 0.05 8.88 -12.65
N ARG A 74 -1.16 8.49 -13.05
CA ARG A 74 -1.41 7.47 -14.09
C ARG A 74 -1.14 8.02 -15.50
N GLY A 75 0.12 8.16 -15.87
CA GLY A 75 0.50 8.51 -17.25
C GLY A 75 0.02 9.91 -17.67
N ASP A 76 -0.53 10.02 -18.89
CA ASP A 76 -0.95 11.31 -19.46
C ASP A 76 -2.15 11.92 -18.72
N LYS A 77 -2.17 13.26 -18.60
CA LYS A 77 -3.22 14.06 -17.95
C LYS A 77 -4.65 13.80 -18.43
N THR A 78 -4.82 13.11 -19.57
CA THR A 78 -6.11 12.71 -20.11
C THR A 78 -6.77 11.55 -19.33
N ARG A 79 -6.05 10.91 -18.41
CA ARG A 79 -6.50 9.73 -17.64
C ARG A 79 -6.98 10.03 -16.22
N GLU A 80 -7.08 11.30 -15.82
CA GLU A 80 -7.51 11.69 -14.45
C GLU A 80 -8.88 11.12 -14.03
N ASN A 81 -9.71 10.68 -14.99
CA ASN A 81 -11.03 10.08 -14.75
C ASN A 81 -11.12 8.60 -15.14
N GLU A 82 -10.01 7.94 -15.47
CA GLU A 82 -10.02 6.51 -15.79
C GLU A 82 -10.25 5.67 -14.53
N ALA A 83 -10.95 4.56 -14.70
CA ALA A 83 -11.14 3.57 -13.65
C ALA A 83 -9.80 3.04 -13.15
N PHE A 84 -9.70 2.79 -11.85
CA PHE A 84 -8.54 2.09 -11.30
C PHE A 84 -8.38 0.72 -11.96
N THR A 85 -7.13 0.30 -12.19
CA THR A 85 -6.88 -1.07 -12.66
C THR A 85 -7.13 -2.04 -11.51
N GLU A 86 -7.11 -3.33 -11.80
CA GLU A 86 -7.18 -4.36 -10.75
C GLU A 86 -5.96 -4.30 -9.83
N ASP A 87 -4.78 -4.15 -10.41
CA ASP A 87 -3.53 -4.06 -9.66
C ASP A 87 -3.52 -2.86 -8.71
N ASP A 88 -4.10 -1.71 -9.11
CA ASP A 88 -4.17 -0.54 -8.22
C ASP A 88 -5.13 -0.76 -7.05
N CYS A 89 -6.26 -1.42 -7.29
CA CYS A 89 -7.20 -1.75 -6.23
C CYS A 89 -6.60 -2.76 -5.25
N ASN A 90 -5.91 -3.79 -5.77
CA ASN A 90 -5.21 -4.79 -4.96
C ASN A 90 -4.06 -4.15 -4.17
N PHE A 91 -3.31 -3.24 -4.77
CA PHE A 91 -2.27 -2.47 -4.07
C PHE A 91 -2.86 -1.62 -2.93
N LEU A 92 -3.98 -0.93 -3.16
CA LEU A 92 -4.64 -0.13 -2.11
C LEU A 92 -5.15 -1.01 -0.97
N ASN A 93 -5.69 -2.20 -1.27
CA ASN A 93 -6.08 -3.18 -0.25
C ASN A 93 -4.86 -3.66 0.55
N TYR A 94 -3.77 -4.04 -0.13
CA TYR A 94 -2.50 -4.43 0.48
C TYR A 94 -1.94 -3.34 1.40
N TRP A 95 -1.86 -2.10 0.91
CA TRP A 95 -1.31 -0.98 1.67
C TRP A 95 -2.13 -0.73 2.93
N LEU A 96 -3.46 -0.77 2.83
CA LEU A 96 -4.32 -0.52 3.98
C LEU A 96 -4.28 -1.67 5.00
N ASN A 97 -4.19 -2.92 4.53
CA ASN A 97 -3.97 -4.09 5.39
C ASN A 97 -2.67 -3.96 6.19
N ASP A 98 -1.57 -3.56 5.54
CA ASP A 98 -0.28 -3.36 6.20
C ASP A 98 -0.34 -2.27 7.28
N ARG A 99 -0.94 -1.10 6.94
CA ARG A 99 -0.99 0.06 7.85
C ARG A 99 -1.94 -0.14 9.03
N LEU A 100 -3.04 -0.86 8.84
CA LEU A 100 -4.00 -1.16 9.91
C LEU A 100 -3.54 -2.30 10.83
N ARG A 101 -2.46 -2.98 10.47
CA ARG A 101 -1.87 -4.04 11.27
C ARG A 101 -1.06 -3.46 12.42
N ASN A 102 -1.31 -3.93 13.63
CA ASN A 102 -0.44 -3.63 14.77
C ASN A 102 0.66 -4.71 14.89
N ASN A 103 1.62 -4.49 15.78
CA ASN A 103 2.76 -5.37 16.01
C ASN A 103 2.38 -6.82 16.44
N ASP A 104 1.13 -7.09 16.80
CA ASP A 104 0.67 -8.33 17.44
C ASP A 104 0.02 -9.35 16.50
N LYS A 105 0.17 -9.22 15.19
CA LYS A 105 -0.36 -10.16 14.18
C LYS A 105 -1.89 -10.35 14.15
N ASP A 106 -2.66 -9.67 14.98
CA ASP A 106 -4.13 -9.63 14.91
C ASP A 106 -4.62 -8.33 14.30
N PHE A 107 -5.75 -8.39 13.58
CA PHE A 107 -6.39 -7.20 13.01
C PHE A 107 -6.99 -6.34 14.12
N SER A 108 -6.39 -5.17 14.38
CA SER A 108 -6.97 -4.16 15.26
C SER A 108 -8.24 -3.54 14.68
N ILE A 109 -8.32 -3.48 13.34
CA ILE A 109 -9.43 -2.89 12.58
C ILE A 109 -9.62 -3.67 11.28
N CYS A 110 -10.87 -4.02 10.93
CA CYS A 110 -11.17 -4.65 9.66
C CYS A 110 -11.07 -3.64 8.51
N VAL A 111 -10.24 -3.93 7.51
CA VAL A 111 -9.93 -3.04 6.38
C VAL A 111 -11.19 -2.57 5.64
N LYS A 112 -12.15 -3.47 5.42
CA LYS A 112 -13.44 -3.17 4.78
C LYS A 112 -14.28 -2.17 5.57
N GLU A 113 -14.30 -2.30 6.89
CA GLU A 113 -15.02 -1.37 7.78
C GLU A 113 -14.32 0.00 7.84
N PHE A 114 -12.99 0.00 7.96
CA PHE A 114 -12.20 1.22 7.93
C PHE A 114 -12.44 2.01 6.64
N TYR A 115 -12.35 1.33 5.50
CA TYR A 115 -12.65 1.93 4.20
C TYR A 115 -14.11 2.39 4.10
N GLY A 116 -15.06 1.58 4.57
CA GLY A 116 -16.47 1.93 4.60
C GLY A 116 -16.75 3.22 5.38
N GLU A 117 -16.11 3.41 6.54
CA GLU A 117 -16.23 4.65 7.32
C GLU A 117 -15.59 5.86 6.62
N MET A 118 -14.40 5.69 6.02
CA MET A 118 -13.80 6.75 5.19
C MET A 118 -14.73 7.15 4.04
N ASN A 119 -15.28 6.16 3.32
CA ASN A 119 -16.19 6.40 2.21
C ASN A 119 -17.51 7.03 2.67
N ARG A 120 -18.04 6.65 3.83
CA ARG A 120 -19.24 7.26 4.42
C ARG A 120 -19.03 8.73 4.76
N GLN A 121 -17.85 9.09 5.27
CA GLN A 121 -17.51 10.47 5.62
C GLN A 121 -17.22 11.37 4.42
N ASP A 122 -16.74 10.79 3.31
CA ASP A 122 -16.36 11.57 2.12
C ASP A 122 -16.69 10.84 0.81
N ARG A 123 -17.98 10.56 0.59
CA ARG A 123 -18.46 9.80 -0.57
C ARG A 123 -18.01 10.37 -1.92
N THR A 124 -17.91 11.69 -2.02
CA THR A 124 -17.52 12.36 -3.26
C THR A 124 -16.03 12.21 -3.58
N PHE A 125 -15.20 11.97 -2.56
CA PHE A 125 -13.77 11.79 -2.71
C PHE A 125 -13.44 10.48 -3.41
N PHE A 126 -14.10 9.39 -3.02
CA PHE A 126 -13.91 8.06 -3.59
C PHE A 126 -14.78 7.83 -4.83
N SER A 127 -14.83 8.83 -5.72
CA SER A 127 -15.70 8.85 -6.90
C SER A 127 -15.12 8.14 -8.14
N ASN A 128 -14.00 7.41 -8.02
CA ASN A 128 -13.46 6.65 -9.14
C ASN A 128 -14.49 5.61 -9.60
N PRO A 129 -14.68 5.41 -10.93
CA PRO A 129 -15.75 4.56 -11.45
C PRO A 129 -15.61 3.07 -11.07
N LYS A 130 -14.43 2.63 -10.59
CA LYS A 130 -14.28 1.29 -10.03
C LYS A 130 -14.66 1.29 -8.56
N ASN A 131 -15.59 0.41 -8.19
CA ASN A 131 -15.98 0.25 -6.80
C ASN A 131 -14.86 -0.41 -5.99
N LEU A 132 -14.00 0.42 -5.38
CA LEU A 132 -12.87 -0.01 -4.56
C LEU A 132 -13.33 -0.81 -3.33
N GLU A 133 -14.55 -0.59 -2.84
CA GLU A 133 -15.13 -1.33 -1.72
C GLU A 133 -15.16 -2.84 -1.98
N ASN A 134 -15.35 -3.26 -3.25
CA ASN A 134 -15.36 -4.67 -3.64
C ASN A 134 -13.98 -5.33 -3.57
N TYR A 135 -12.91 -4.55 -3.47
CA TYR A 135 -11.54 -5.03 -3.34
C TYR A 135 -11.04 -4.98 -1.90
N MET A 136 -11.76 -4.31 -1.00
CA MET A 136 -11.35 -4.15 0.39
C MET A 136 -11.74 -5.40 1.19
N HIS A 137 -10.75 -6.18 1.56
CA HIS A 137 -10.89 -7.38 2.36
C HIS A 137 -9.66 -7.56 3.25
N VAL A 138 -9.83 -8.38 4.28
CA VAL A 138 -8.73 -8.76 5.14
C VAL A 138 -7.85 -9.77 4.41
N ILE A 139 -6.57 -9.44 4.26
CA ILE A 139 -5.55 -10.33 3.68
C ILE A 139 -4.97 -11.16 4.82
N ASP A 140 -4.94 -12.48 4.68
CA ASP A 140 -4.34 -13.36 5.69
C ASP A 140 -2.91 -12.90 6.04
N THR A 141 -2.54 -13.10 7.30
CA THR A 141 -1.25 -12.71 7.86
C THR A 141 -0.06 -13.25 7.06
N GLU A 142 -0.08 -14.55 6.76
CA GLU A 142 1.04 -15.22 6.10
C GLU A 142 1.10 -14.77 4.64
N ILE A 143 -0.06 -14.62 4.00
CA ILE A 143 -0.20 -14.08 2.64
C ILE A 143 0.32 -12.65 2.54
N LEU A 144 -0.09 -11.75 3.44
CA LEU A 144 0.31 -10.34 3.46
C LEU A 144 1.83 -10.21 3.60
N GLU A 145 2.40 -10.97 4.52
CA GLU A 145 3.84 -10.98 4.73
C GLU A 145 4.60 -11.57 3.51
N ASN A 146 4.03 -12.57 2.83
CA ASN A 146 4.57 -13.02 1.54
C ASN A 146 4.49 -11.92 0.45
N MET A 147 3.40 -11.13 0.43
CA MET A 147 3.26 -10.00 -0.50
C MET A 147 4.31 -8.93 -0.23
N LYS A 148 4.63 -8.62 1.04
CA LYS A 148 5.69 -7.68 1.40
C LYS A 148 7.04 -8.09 0.85
N LEU A 149 7.41 -9.36 1.03
CA LEU A 149 8.66 -9.90 0.50
C LEU A 149 8.72 -9.78 -1.02
N LEU A 150 7.65 -10.17 -1.72
CA LEU A 150 7.60 -10.07 -3.17
C LEU A 150 7.64 -8.62 -3.66
N TYR A 151 6.93 -7.71 -2.98
CA TYR A 151 6.91 -6.28 -3.28
C TYR A 151 8.33 -5.69 -3.15
N GLU A 152 9.04 -6.01 -2.06
CA GLU A 152 10.42 -5.57 -1.82
C GLU A 152 11.39 -6.14 -2.86
N LEU A 153 11.24 -7.42 -3.23
CA LEU A 153 12.07 -8.06 -4.27
C LEU A 153 11.97 -7.36 -5.62
N TYR A 154 10.74 -7.10 -6.11
CA TYR A 154 10.56 -6.38 -7.37
C TYR A 154 11.07 -4.94 -7.31
N HIS A 155 10.92 -4.28 -6.16
CA HIS A 155 11.40 -2.91 -5.99
C HIS A 155 12.92 -2.86 -6.02
N ASN A 156 13.60 -3.73 -5.27
CA ASN A 156 15.06 -3.80 -5.23
C ASN A 156 15.65 -4.27 -6.57
N ALA A 157 14.99 -5.19 -7.28
CA ALA A 157 15.40 -5.59 -8.62
C ALA A 157 15.47 -4.40 -9.59
N VAL A 158 14.47 -3.50 -9.56
CA VAL A 158 14.51 -2.28 -10.37
C VAL A 158 15.60 -1.31 -9.94
N LYS A 159 15.87 -1.20 -8.62
CA LYS A 159 17.00 -0.37 -8.15
C LYS A 159 18.32 -0.85 -8.72
N VAL A 160 18.58 -2.16 -8.64
CA VAL A 160 19.79 -2.80 -9.22
C VAL A 160 19.89 -2.53 -10.71
N ILE A 161 18.81 -2.76 -11.47
CA ILE A 161 18.77 -2.52 -12.92
C ILE A 161 19.10 -1.05 -13.25
N ASN A 162 18.56 -0.10 -12.49
CA ASN A 162 18.78 1.32 -12.75
C ASN A 162 20.22 1.74 -12.44
N ILE A 163 20.83 1.24 -11.36
CA ILE A 163 22.25 1.51 -11.05
C ILE A 163 23.17 0.86 -12.09
N ILE A 164 22.85 -0.33 -12.60
CA ILE A 164 23.63 -0.95 -13.69
C ILE A 164 23.55 -0.12 -14.97
N LYS A 165 22.38 0.44 -15.29
CA LYS A 165 22.18 1.29 -16.48
C LYS A 165 22.85 2.65 -16.34
N ASP A 166 22.79 3.25 -15.15
CA ASP A 166 23.43 4.52 -14.81
C ASP A 166 24.15 4.39 -13.47
N PRO A 167 25.47 4.10 -13.47
CA PRO A 167 26.25 3.97 -12.25
C PRO A 167 26.35 5.25 -11.39
N THR A 168 25.94 6.40 -11.93
CA THR A 168 25.87 7.66 -11.16
C THR A 168 24.56 7.81 -10.39
N TYR A 169 23.54 7.01 -10.75
CA TYR A 169 22.24 7.01 -10.09
C TYR A 169 22.36 6.48 -8.65
N LYS A 170 21.84 7.24 -7.69
CA LYS A 170 21.79 6.86 -6.28
C LYS A 170 20.38 7.00 -5.74
N TYR A 171 19.81 5.90 -5.27
CA TYR A 171 18.56 5.88 -4.51
C TYR A 171 18.76 6.38 -3.08
N GLU A 172 19.86 5.95 -2.44
CA GLU A 172 20.25 6.30 -1.08
C GLU A 172 21.75 6.65 -1.13
N GLU A 173 22.18 7.74 -0.47
CA GLU A 173 23.55 8.28 -0.62
C GLU A 173 24.64 7.26 -0.26
N HIS A 174 24.33 6.40 0.72
CA HIS A 174 25.25 5.44 1.32
C HIS A 174 25.11 4.01 0.79
N LYS A 175 24.07 3.69 0.01
CA LYS A 175 23.90 2.35 -0.56
C LYS A 175 24.48 2.24 -1.96
N SER A 176 25.22 1.16 -2.18
CA SER A 176 25.77 0.70 -3.43
C SER A 176 24.84 -0.30 -4.12
N CYS A 177 25.18 -0.68 -5.37
CA CYS A 177 24.48 -1.75 -6.07
C CYS A 177 24.56 -3.09 -5.30
N ASN A 178 25.69 -3.38 -4.67
CA ASN A 178 25.90 -4.62 -3.93
C ASN A 178 24.98 -4.71 -2.72
N ASP A 179 24.72 -3.60 -2.02
CA ASP A 179 23.81 -3.59 -0.88
C ASP A 179 22.39 -4.01 -1.31
N TYR A 180 21.91 -3.53 -2.46
CA TYR A 180 20.61 -3.96 -3.00
C TYR A 180 20.60 -5.41 -3.51
N ILE A 181 21.73 -5.92 -3.99
CA ILE A 181 21.86 -7.33 -4.39
C ILE A 181 21.80 -8.24 -3.16
N GLU A 182 22.49 -7.87 -2.08
CA GLU A 182 22.47 -8.59 -0.81
C GLU A 182 21.07 -8.59 -0.19
N GLU A 183 20.39 -7.43 -0.15
CA GLU A 183 18.99 -7.35 0.28
C GLU A 183 18.07 -8.24 -0.57
N CYS A 184 18.25 -8.27 -1.89
CA CYS A 184 17.49 -9.17 -2.77
C CYS A 184 17.74 -10.65 -2.43
N ASP A 185 19.00 -11.06 -2.20
CA ASP A 185 19.35 -12.44 -1.88
C ASP A 185 18.76 -12.89 -0.53
N GLU A 186 18.86 -12.03 0.50
CA GLU A 186 18.26 -12.28 1.81
C GLU A 186 16.74 -12.44 1.72
N LYS A 187 16.06 -11.49 1.07
CA LYS A 187 14.60 -11.50 0.91
C LYS A 187 14.12 -12.64 0.05
N TYR A 188 14.90 -13.04 -0.95
CA TYR A 188 14.58 -14.18 -1.79
C TYR A 188 14.64 -15.48 -0.99
N LYS A 189 15.68 -15.68 -0.18
CA LYS A 189 15.80 -16.84 0.71
C LYS A 189 14.65 -16.89 1.71
N GLU A 190 14.33 -15.75 2.35
CA GLU A 190 13.19 -15.65 3.27
C GLU A 190 11.86 -16.00 2.58
N ALA A 191 11.62 -15.49 1.37
CA ALA A 191 10.43 -15.81 0.60
C ALA A 191 10.36 -17.29 0.22
N MET A 192 11.50 -17.90 -0.13
CA MET A 192 11.58 -19.33 -0.44
C MET A 192 11.28 -20.19 0.77
N ASP A 193 11.82 -19.88 1.94
CA ASP A 193 11.60 -20.63 3.18
C ASP A 193 10.13 -20.59 3.63
N ARG A 194 9.38 -19.54 3.26
CA ARG A 194 7.95 -19.38 3.57
C ARG A 194 7.02 -20.07 2.56
N CYS A 195 7.55 -20.42 1.39
CA CYS A 195 6.80 -21.11 0.33
C CYS A 195 7.02 -22.63 0.32
N LEU A 196 7.88 -23.16 1.19
CA LEU A 196 8.24 -24.58 1.32
C LEU A 196 7.51 -25.24 2.50
#